data_AF-A0AA45JHN7-F1
#
_entry.id   AF-A0AA45JHN7-F1
#
_cell.length_a   1.000
_cell.length_b   1.000
_cell.length_c   1.000
_cell.angle_alpha   90.00
_cell.angle_beta   90.00
_cell.angle_gamma   90.00
#
_symmetry.space_group_name_H-M   'P 1'
#
loop_
_entity.id
_entity.type
_entity.pdbx_description
1 polymer ?
#
loop_
_entity_poly.entity_id
_entity_poly.type
_entity_poly.pdbx_seq_one_letter_code
_entity_poly.pdbx_strand_id
1 'polypeptide(L)'
;MRRHRRRLNPVDEVTGDPFDASEAPRLKPMTYPGVWPDHSVVIAADRIWELNDRDGFPLEWEDTPPVRLGVCRVRDERSPDRPDGEAMQLGRLAEDRRFAMIDRRVPVVAIGSNAAPSQLRYKFANRPEALFIPQVRARISGVGIGYMSQVSIFGYIAATAYPDADSEVTLAVQLLDEKQLTELDASESPHYRRVWLGRDQGVEVLLATGERLPGVYAYVAAGGVLTDAAGDPIPMRIPGEPRPGALSQSELMDALQSDPQINDAVGELTDAELSAAISGAGRIRADNPFYELDDCMGRCTPRYGDLPRIGPVEEAGTAGPGDTLLWVKSSPDGMSRGGKSVVRFANEDWERLGKPTLVSIRSAALYASHGDATPSALAAVHPFDPKDPPPPEPGGVQVDHVLRMACGLERGDALAVRPAHVERARGMDWLLGKPTYLTMRVTLADPATTERDVVLMPRLAIDVLGIESGDYVVLEGTPDASGEAPTVVLKVFEVPSDVEEARRNTTGGSWGARFPAARETFGANPEIPMAFIDAELRYRLGVSGQTLATVRARPGRLHRFYIELREILLVLAVALLGVVTVINDAPIQIALIVGLVLLSMVLVFGRMRRRLSHRANTRNLGKARRR
;
A
#
# COMPACT_ATOMS: atom_id res chain seq x y z
N MET A 1 -20.16 -13.39 -16.75
CA MET A 1 -21.25 -14.09 -16.03
C MET A 1 -20.65 -15.22 -15.18
N ARG A 2 -20.14 -14.93 -13.99
CA ARG A 2 -19.73 -15.95 -13.00
C ARG A 2 -20.89 -16.12 -12.02
N ARG A 3 -21.41 -17.35 -11.90
CA ARG A 3 -22.57 -17.68 -11.04
C ARG A 3 -22.18 -17.48 -9.58
N HIS A 4 -22.97 -16.71 -8.83
CA HIS A 4 -22.96 -16.70 -7.37
C HIS A 4 -23.24 -18.12 -6.85
N ARG A 5 -22.19 -18.87 -6.50
CA ARG A 5 -22.31 -20.00 -5.60
C ARG A 5 -22.29 -19.45 -4.18
N ARG A 6 -23.48 -19.18 -3.63
CA ARG A 6 -23.67 -19.07 -2.18
C ARG A 6 -23.23 -20.40 -1.57
N ARG A 7 -22.06 -20.44 -0.93
CA ARG A 7 -21.65 -21.57 -0.09
C ARG A 7 -22.45 -21.48 1.21
N LEU A 8 -23.56 -22.20 1.26
CA LEU A 8 -24.21 -22.55 2.53
C LEU A 8 -23.41 -23.71 3.10
N ASN A 9 -22.51 -23.47 4.06
CA ASN A 9 -21.99 -24.54 4.89
C ASN A 9 -23.11 -24.96 5.87
N PRO A 10 -23.40 -26.26 6.02
CA PRO A 10 -24.27 -26.75 7.08
C PRO A 10 -23.54 -26.52 8.40
N VAL A 11 -24.07 -25.63 9.23
CA VAL A 11 -23.61 -25.44 10.60
C VAL A 11 -24.11 -26.64 11.39
N ASP A 12 -23.28 -27.66 11.53
CA ASP A 12 -23.45 -28.66 12.58
C ASP A 12 -23.25 -27.96 13.94
N GLU A 13 -24.17 -28.24 14.88
CA GLU A 13 -24.18 -27.73 16.25
C GLU A 13 -22.90 -28.12 17.01
N VAL A 14 -21.87 -27.27 16.95
CA VAL A 14 -20.84 -27.17 17.98
C VAL A 14 -21.06 -25.84 18.71
N THR A 15 -21.55 -25.91 19.95
CA THR A 15 -22.04 -24.77 20.72
C THR A 15 -20.90 -23.91 21.34
N GLY A 16 -19.96 -23.42 20.53
CA GLY A 16 -18.88 -22.51 20.95
C GLY A 16 -18.08 -21.92 19.78
N ASP A 17 -17.42 -20.76 19.99
CA ASP A 17 -16.47 -20.18 19.01
C ASP A 17 -15.22 -21.09 18.96
N PRO A 18 -14.95 -21.82 17.84
CA PRO A 18 -13.79 -22.71 17.74
C PRO A 18 -12.45 -21.97 17.79
N PHE A 19 -12.50 -20.64 17.67
CA PHE A 19 -11.35 -19.76 17.75
C PHE A 19 -11.19 -19.09 19.12
N ASP A 20 -12.00 -19.44 20.12
CA ASP A 20 -11.84 -18.93 21.48
C ASP A 20 -10.48 -19.32 22.09
N ALA A 21 -9.91 -18.48 22.95
CA ALA A 21 -8.62 -18.76 23.57
C ALA A 21 -8.61 -20.04 24.42
N SER A 22 -9.76 -20.48 24.94
CA SER A 22 -9.92 -21.74 25.67
C SER A 22 -9.76 -22.99 24.77
N GLU A 23 -9.89 -22.84 23.45
CA GLU A 23 -9.66 -23.89 22.45
C GLU A 23 -8.20 -23.93 21.95
N ALA A 24 -7.29 -23.18 22.60
CA ALA A 24 -5.89 -23.18 22.21
C ALA A 24 -5.27 -24.58 22.39
N PRO A 25 -4.49 -25.08 21.41
CA PRO A 25 -3.74 -26.34 21.53
C PRO A 25 -2.85 -26.41 22.78
N ARG A 26 -2.35 -25.26 23.25
CA ARG A 26 -1.59 -25.19 24.50
C ARG A 26 -2.40 -25.56 25.76
N LEU A 27 -3.72 -25.42 25.72
CA LEU A 27 -4.63 -25.87 26.78
C LEU A 27 -5.22 -27.26 26.49
N LYS A 28 -5.32 -27.63 25.20
CA LYS A 28 -5.85 -28.91 24.73
C LYS A 28 -4.81 -29.59 23.81
N PRO A 29 -3.75 -30.22 24.34
CA PRO A 29 -2.59 -30.68 23.56
C PRO A 29 -2.93 -31.59 22.38
N MET A 30 -3.89 -32.49 22.58
CA MET A 30 -4.31 -33.46 21.55
C MET A 30 -5.06 -32.82 20.37
N THR A 31 -5.47 -31.55 20.48
CA THR A 31 -6.07 -30.81 19.35
C THR A 31 -5.02 -30.16 18.46
N TYR A 32 -3.72 -30.26 18.78
CA TYR A 32 -2.64 -29.73 17.95
C TYR A 32 -2.79 -30.19 16.48
N PRO A 33 -2.67 -29.28 15.49
CA PRO A 33 -2.23 -27.88 15.57
C PRO A 33 -3.35 -26.85 15.86
N GLY A 34 -4.54 -27.29 16.26
CA GLY A 34 -5.73 -26.47 16.46
C GLY A 34 -6.56 -26.31 15.19
N VAL A 35 -7.65 -25.55 15.28
CA VAL A 35 -8.51 -25.27 14.13
C VAL A 35 -7.92 -24.12 13.31
N TRP A 36 -7.75 -24.34 12.01
CA TRP A 36 -7.29 -23.31 11.08
C TRP A 36 -8.49 -22.79 10.27
N PRO A 37 -8.56 -21.47 9.99
CA PRO A 37 -9.52 -20.93 9.05
C PRO A 37 -9.38 -21.59 7.67
N ASP A 38 -10.50 -21.94 7.04
CA ASP A 38 -10.53 -22.55 5.71
C ASP A 38 -10.37 -21.51 4.57
N HIS A 39 -10.29 -20.23 4.93
CA HIS A 39 -10.11 -19.09 4.03
C HIS A 39 -9.14 -18.07 4.65
N SER A 40 -8.77 -17.05 3.86
CA SER A 40 -7.87 -16.00 4.34
C SER A 40 -8.62 -15.07 5.28
N VAL A 41 -8.02 -14.70 6.42
CA VAL A 41 -8.69 -13.91 7.45
C VAL A 41 -7.78 -12.84 8.06
N VAL A 42 -8.37 -11.90 8.79
CA VAL A 42 -7.67 -11.04 9.75
C VAL A 42 -8.08 -11.46 11.14
N ILE A 43 -7.11 -11.80 11.98
CA ILE A 43 -7.32 -12.27 13.34
C ILE A 43 -7.12 -11.11 14.31
N ALA A 44 -8.15 -10.76 15.08
CA ALA A 44 -8.04 -9.90 16.25
C ALA A 44 -8.55 -10.59 17.52
N ALA A 45 -8.32 -9.94 18.66
CA ALA A 45 -8.80 -10.44 19.94
C ALA A 45 -10.33 -10.53 20.03
N ASP A 46 -11.04 -9.56 19.44
CA ASP A 46 -12.50 -9.44 19.54
C ASP A 46 -13.25 -10.11 18.39
N ARG A 47 -12.61 -10.25 17.22
CA ARG A 47 -13.25 -10.57 15.94
C ARG A 47 -12.30 -11.26 14.95
N ILE A 48 -12.89 -11.86 13.92
CA ILE A 48 -12.22 -12.36 12.72
C ILE A 48 -12.91 -11.73 11.52
N TRP A 49 -12.13 -11.28 10.53
CA TRP A 49 -12.67 -10.81 9.25
C TRP A 49 -12.20 -11.70 8.11
N GLU A 50 -13.11 -12.10 7.23
CA GLU A 50 -12.79 -12.76 5.98
C GLU A 50 -12.11 -11.77 5.01
N LEU A 51 -11.00 -12.19 4.39
CA LEU A 51 -10.31 -11.46 3.34
C LEU A 51 -10.81 -11.89 1.96
N ASN A 52 -11.25 -10.89 1.20
CA ASN A 52 -11.68 -10.98 -0.19
C ASN A 52 -10.76 -10.14 -1.07
N ASP A 53 -10.83 -10.33 -2.39
CA ASP A 53 -10.11 -9.49 -3.33
C ASP A 53 -10.57 -8.03 -3.30
N ARG A 54 -10.00 -7.20 -4.18
CA ARG A 54 -10.30 -5.77 -4.29
C ARG A 54 -11.78 -5.48 -4.59
N ASP A 55 -12.43 -6.39 -5.31
CA ASP A 55 -13.80 -6.28 -5.80
C ASP A 55 -14.80 -7.01 -4.89
N GLY A 56 -14.32 -7.70 -3.84
CA GLY A 56 -15.12 -8.41 -2.85
C GLY A 56 -15.43 -9.86 -3.23
N PHE A 57 -14.70 -10.44 -4.17
CA PHE A 57 -14.77 -11.87 -4.48
C PHE A 57 -13.82 -12.69 -3.60
N PRO A 58 -14.12 -13.97 -3.34
CA PRO A 58 -13.21 -14.85 -2.62
C PRO A 58 -11.84 -14.96 -3.30
N LEU A 59 -10.81 -15.14 -2.47
CA LEU A 59 -9.43 -15.36 -2.92
C LEU A 59 -9.22 -16.82 -3.35
N GLU A 60 -8.78 -17.05 -4.58
CA GLU A 60 -8.68 -18.36 -5.23
C GLU A 60 -7.37 -18.52 -6.06
N TRP A 61 -6.22 -18.07 -5.53
CA TRP A 61 -4.88 -18.26 -6.14
C TRP A 61 -4.81 -17.79 -7.60
N GLU A 62 -4.55 -18.69 -8.56
CA GLU A 62 -4.41 -18.36 -9.98
C GLU A 62 -5.72 -17.85 -10.61
N ASP A 63 -6.87 -18.17 -10.02
CA ASP A 63 -8.18 -17.67 -10.46
C ASP A 63 -8.47 -16.24 -9.97
N THR A 64 -7.62 -15.71 -9.08
CA THR A 64 -7.62 -14.33 -8.60
C THR A 64 -6.53 -13.53 -9.32
N PRO A 65 -6.87 -12.46 -10.06
CA PRO A 65 -5.87 -11.54 -10.59
C PRO A 65 -4.97 -11.02 -9.46
N PRO A 66 -3.63 -11.05 -9.60
CA PRO A 66 -2.70 -10.63 -8.57
C PRO A 66 -3.07 -9.29 -7.92
N VAL A 67 -3.44 -9.35 -6.64
CA VAL A 67 -3.89 -8.19 -5.86
C VAL A 67 -3.02 -7.98 -4.62
N ARG A 68 -2.67 -6.72 -4.34
CA ARG A 68 -1.95 -6.35 -3.12
C ARG A 68 -2.85 -6.49 -1.90
N LEU A 69 -2.31 -7.02 -0.81
CA LEU A 69 -3.06 -7.26 0.42
C LEU A 69 -3.67 -5.99 1.01
N GLY A 70 -2.98 -4.85 0.91
CA GLY A 70 -3.48 -3.57 1.43
C GLY A 70 -4.84 -3.14 0.88
N VAL A 71 -5.14 -3.50 -0.38
CA VAL A 71 -6.40 -3.14 -1.09
C VAL A 71 -7.43 -4.27 -1.10
N CYS A 72 -7.10 -5.44 -0.54
CA CYS A 72 -8.06 -6.51 -0.33
C CYS A 72 -9.17 -6.04 0.61
N ARG A 73 -10.40 -6.52 0.41
CA ARG A 73 -11.53 -6.15 1.24
C ARG A 73 -11.69 -7.12 2.41
N VAL A 74 -12.08 -6.58 3.57
CA VAL A 74 -12.44 -7.35 4.75
C VAL A 74 -13.95 -7.36 4.95
N ARG A 75 -14.51 -8.53 5.25
CA ARG A 75 -15.90 -8.69 5.67
C ARG A 75 -15.95 -9.30 7.06
N ASP A 76 -16.86 -8.82 7.90
CA ASP A 76 -17.04 -9.41 9.22
C ASP A 76 -17.83 -10.70 9.14
N GLU A 77 -17.27 -11.81 9.62
CA GLU A 77 -17.92 -13.13 9.58
C GLU A 77 -19.22 -13.16 10.38
N ARG A 78 -19.37 -12.30 11.40
CA ARG A 78 -20.59 -12.22 12.21
C ARG A 78 -21.75 -11.50 11.49
N SER A 79 -21.55 -10.98 10.28
CA SER A 79 -22.57 -10.23 9.51
C SER A 79 -22.45 -10.49 8.00
N PRO A 80 -22.60 -11.75 7.53
CA PRO A 80 -22.35 -12.12 6.14
C PRO A 80 -23.36 -11.51 5.14
N ASP A 81 -24.55 -11.11 5.61
CA ASP A 81 -25.63 -10.57 4.77
C ASP A 81 -25.65 -9.03 4.66
N ARG A 82 -24.69 -8.31 5.26
CA ARG A 82 -24.62 -6.85 5.10
C ARG A 82 -24.13 -6.47 3.70
N PRO A 83 -24.83 -5.59 2.97
CA PRO A 83 -24.43 -5.20 1.62
C PRO A 83 -23.04 -4.55 1.60
N ASP A 84 -22.33 -4.72 0.48
CA ASP A 84 -20.93 -4.38 0.19
C ASP A 84 -20.44 -2.95 0.58
N GLY A 85 -21.34 -2.07 1.03
CA GLY A 85 -21.01 -0.73 1.53
C GLY A 85 -20.22 -0.71 2.84
N GLU A 86 -20.13 -1.82 3.58
CA GLU A 86 -19.28 -1.95 4.78
C GLU A 86 -17.96 -2.69 4.53
N ALA A 87 -17.74 -3.26 3.34
CA ALA A 87 -16.52 -3.99 3.02
C ALA A 87 -15.33 -3.00 2.95
N MET A 88 -14.61 -2.92 4.06
CA MET A 88 -13.48 -2.01 4.25
C MET A 88 -12.23 -2.61 3.60
N GLN A 89 -11.31 -1.78 3.10
CA GLN A 89 -10.01 -2.29 2.69
C GLN A 89 -9.15 -2.66 3.90
N LEU A 90 -8.33 -3.69 3.78
CA LEU A 90 -7.47 -4.19 4.84
C LEU A 90 -6.53 -3.09 5.37
N GLY A 91 -5.92 -2.30 4.48
CA GLY A 91 -5.05 -1.19 4.86
C GLY A 91 -5.78 -0.15 5.72
N ARG A 92 -7.04 0.14 5.39
CA ARG A 92 -7.89 1.04 6.16
C ARG A 92 -8.31 0.45 7.50
N LEU A 93 -8.63 -0.84 7.56
CA LEU A 93 -8.94 -1.50 8.84
C LEU A 93 -7.71 -1.43 9.78
N ALA A 94 -6.51 -1.64 9.25
CA ALA A 94 -5.28 -1.48 10.00
C ALA A 94 -5.11 -0.04 10.52
N GLU A 95 -5.34 0.97 9.68
CA GLU A 95 -5.28 2.39 10.06
C GLU A 95 -6.32 2.74 11.15
N ASP A 96 -7.59 2.40 10.93
CA ASP A 96 -8.71 2.69 11.85
C ASP A 96 -8.46 2.01 13.23
N ARG A 97 -7.80 0.84 13.23
CA ARG A 97 -7.38 0.12 14.46
C ARG A 97 -5.98 0.52 14.98
N ARG A 98 -5.33 1.52 14.37
CA ARG A 98 -4.01 2.07 14.76
C ARG A 98 -2.85 1.07 14.70
N PHE A 99 -2.88 0.17 13.74
CA PHE A 99 -1.80 -0.76 13.44
C PHE A 99 -0.93 -0.30 12.27
N ALA A 100 0.24 -0.91 12.13
CA ALA A 100 1.11 -0.65 10.98
C ALA A 100 0.44 -1.05 9.66
N MET A 101 0.68 -0.23 8.63
CA MET A 101 0.28 -0.49 7.24
C MET A 101 0.79 -1.85 6.76
N ILE A 102 0.04 -2.49 5.86
CA ILE A 102 0.34 -3.86 5.41
C ILE A 102 1.72 -3.97 4.77
N ASP A 103 2.14 -2.97 4.00
CA ASP A 103 3.46 -2.89 3.39
C ASP A 103 4.62 -2.89 4.39
N ARG A 104 4.37 -2.56 5.67
CA ARG A 104 5.41 -2.52 6.71
C ARG A 104 5.55 -3.84 7.48
N ARG A 105 4.77 -4.85 7.13
CA ARG A 105 4.68 -6.13 7.83
C ARG A 105 5.60 -7.18 7.24
N VAL A 106 5.98 -8.15 8.06
CA VAL A 106 6.85 -9.28 7.71
C VAL A 106 5.98 -10.49 7.37
N PRO A 107 6.14 -11.11 6.19
CA PRO A 107 5.43 -12.33 5.85
C PRO A 107 6.09 -13.54 6.52
N VAL A 108 5.35 -14.21 7.39
CA VAL A 108 5.78 -15.41 8.11
C VAL A 108 4.80 -16.54 7.83
N VAL A 109 5.25 -17.67 7.29
CA VAL A 109 4.41 -18.86 7.21
C VAL A 109 4.11 -19.37 8.62
N ALA A 110 2.83 -19.50 8.92
CA ALA A 110 2.35 -20.07 10.14
C ALA A 110 2.25 -21.58 9.96
N ILE A 111 3.07 -22.30 10.72
CA ILE A 111 3.03 -23.75 10.83
C ILE A 111 2.59 -24.13 12.25
N GLY A 112 1.90 -25.25 12.36
CA GLY A 112 1.48 -25.74 13.67
C GLY A 112 0.49 -24.82 14.39
N SER A 113 0.66 -24.67 15.70
CA SER A 113 -0.28 -23.95 16.56
C SER A 113 -0.37 -22.45 16.26
N ASN A 114 0.64 -21.83 15.65
CA ASN A 114 0.59 -20.41 15.27
C ASN A 114 -0.44 -20.12 14.18
N ALA A 115 -0.82 -21.12 13.37
CA ALA A 115 -1.86 -20.94 12.37
C ALA A 115 -3.28 -20.88 12.99
N ALA A 116 -3.46 -21.41 14.20
CA ALA A 116 -4.75 -21.42 14.90
C ALA A 116 -5.05 -20.06 15.58
N PRO A 117 -6.18 -19.41 15.25
CA PRO A 117 -6.59 -18.17 15.91
C PRO A 117 -6.76 -18.29 17.42
N SER A 118 -7.25 -19.44 17.92
CA SER A 118 -7.37 -19.73 19.36
C SER A 118 -6.02 -19.64 20.08
N GLN A 119 -4.96 -20.19 19.47
CA GLN A 119 -3.62 -20.12 20.02
C GLN A 119 -3.06 -18.70 20.04
N LEU A 120 -3.31 -17.92 18.98
CA LEU A 120 -2.89 -16.52 18.92
C LEU A 120 -3.63 -15.69 19.98
N ARG A 121 -4.95 -15.84 20.12
CA ARG A 121 -5.71 -15.17 21.20
C ARG A 121 -5.21 -15.57 22.58
N TYR A 122 -4.83 -16.83 22.79
CA TYR A 122 -4.19 -17.27 24.03
C TYR A 122 -2.83 -16.59 24.26
N LYS A 123 -1.95 -16.54 23.25
CA LYS A 123 -0.62 -15.89 23.34
C LYS A 123 -0.76 -14.39 23.66
N PHE A 124 -1.74 -13.72 23.06
CA PHE A 124 -2.00 -12.30 23.22
C PHE A 124 -3.02 -11.96 24.31
N ALA A 125 -3.43 -12.91 25.16
CA ALA A 125 -4.49 -12.70 26.15
C ALA A 125 -4.20 -11.54 27.12
N ASN A 126 -2.92 -11.29 27.43
CA ASN A 126 -2.48 -10.19 28.31
C ASN A 126 -2.36 -8.84 27.57
N ARG A 127 -2.43 -8.83 26.24
CA ARG A 127 -2.29 -7.66 25.36
C ARG A 127 -3.21 -7.79 24.14
N PRO A 128 -4.53 -7.95 24.33
CA PRO A 128 -5.47 -8.20 23.23
C PRO A 128 -5.46 -7.07 22.18
N GLU A 129 -5.14 -5.84 22.59
CA GLU A 129 -4.99 -4.68 21.73
C GLU A 129 -3.79 -4.75 20.77
N ALA A 130 -2.87 -5.70 20.95
CA ALA A 130 -1.75 -5.94 20.04
C ALA A 130 -2.07 -7.01 18.97
N LEU A 131 -3.18 -7.74 19.10
CA LEU A 131 -3.56 -8.80 18.16
C LEU A 131 -4.33 -8.22 16.96
N PHE A 132 -3.64 -8.16 15.82
CA PHE A 132 -4.18 -7.85 14.50
C PHE A 132 -3.29 -8.47 13.43
N ILE A 133 -3.58 -9.71 13.06
CA ILE A 133 -2.74 -10.50 12.16
C ILE A 133 -3.54 -10.85 10.91
N PRO A 134 -3.29 -10.19 9.77
CA PRO A 134 -3.73 -10.70 8.47
C PRO A 134 -3.04 -12.04 8.21
N GLN A 135 -3.84 -13.05 7.92
CA GLN A 135 -3.46 -14.42 7.68
C GLN A 135 -4.03 -14.84 6.31
N VAL A 136 -3.16 -15.10 5.35
CA VAL A 136 -3.54 -15.32 3.94
C VAL A 136 -3.17 -16.75 3.56
N ARG A 137 -4.11 -17.49 2.98
CA ARG A 137 -3.80 -18.83 2.47
C ARG A 137 -2.74 -18.75 1.38
N ALA A 138 -1.83 -19.70 1.35
CA ALA A 138 -0.76 -19.77 0.37
C ALA A 138 -0.46 -21.23 0.02
N ARG A 139 -0.29 -21.52 -1.27
CA ARG A 139 0.36 -22.76 -1.72
C ARG A 139 1.86 -22.56 -1.65
N ILE A 140 2.54 -23.47 -0.97
CA ILE A 140 3.98 -23.44 -0.78
C ILE A 140 4.54 -24.77 -1.27
N SER A 141 5.43 -24.71 -2.25
CA SER A 141 6.13 -25.88 -2.80
C SER A 141 7.54 -25.99 -2.24
N GLY A 142 8.11 -27.20 -2.27
CA GLY A 142 9.47 -27.46 -1.79
C GLY A 142 9.60 -27.61 -0.28
N VAL A 143 8.49 -27.64 0.46
CA VAL A 143 8.45 -27.64 1.93
C VAL A 143 7.49 -28.70 2.48
N GLY A 144 8.04 -29.66 3.21
CA GLY A 144 7.28 -30.61 4.00
C GLY A 144 7.07 -30.10 5.42
N ILE A 145 5.89 -30.38 6.00
CA ILE A 145 5.60 -30.10 7.40
C ILE A 145 5.52 -31.43 8.15
N GLY A 146 6.40 -31.60 9.13
CA GLY A 146 6.46 -32.78 9.98
C GLY A 146 6.50 -32.40 11.45
N TYR A 147 6.74 -33.39 12.29
CA TYR A 147 6.86 -33.21 13.72
C TYR A 147 8.32 -33.02 14.14
N MET A 148 8.58 -32.15 15.11
CA MET A 148 9.89 -32.05 15.75
C MET A 148 10.20 -33.30 16.56
N SER A 149 11.45 -33.48 16.98
CA SER A 149 11.89 -34.73 17.61
C SER A 149 11.58 -34.87 19.11
N GLN A 150 10.91 -33.89 19.72
CA GLN A 150 10.71 -33.84 21.17
C GLN A 150 9.26 -33.53 21.52
N VAL A 151 8.79 -34.15 22.61
CA VAL A 151 7.52 -33.77 23.24
C VAL A 151 7.75 -32.47 23.99
N SER A 152 6.94 -31.45 23.68
CA SER A 152 7.02 -30.17 24.36
C SER A 152 6.54 -30.29 25.81
N ILE A 153 6.89 -29.31 26.64
CA ILE A 153 6.35 -29.18 28.02
C ILE A 153 4.82 -29.03 28.08
N PHE A 154 4.17 -28.87 26.93
CA PHE A 154 2.72 -28.77 26.80
C PHE A 154 2.08 -30.11 26.41
N GLY A 155 2.82 -31.23 26.36
CA GLY A 155 2.25 -32.56 26.11
C GLY A 155 1.88 -32.85 24.65
N TYR A 156 2.40 -32.06 23.71
CA TYR A 156 2.32 -32.33 22.27
C TYR A 156 3.68 -32.20 21.62
N ILE A 157 3.85 -32.86 20.47
CA ILE A 157 5.02 -32.73 19.60
C ILE A 157 4.69 -31.64 18.56
N ALA A 158 5.46 -30.56 18.56
CA ALA A 158 5.19 -29.42 17.68
C ALA A 158 5.66 -29.66 16.23
N ALA A 159 5.17 -28.85 15.30
CA ALA A 159 5.46 -28.92 13.89
C ALA A 159 6.80 -28.25 13.56
N THR A 160 7.51 -28.78 12.57
CA THR A 160 8.69 -28.15 11.98
C THR A 160 8.66 -28.31 10.47
N ALA A 161 9.24 -27.35 9.75
CA ALA A 161 9.38 -27.40 8.31
C ALA A 161 10.69 -28.11 7.92
N TYR A 162 10.66 -28.84 6.81
CA TYR A 162 11.83 -29.50 6.23
C TYR A 162 11.80 -29.46 4.69
N PRO A 163 12.96 -29.56 4.02
CA PRO A 163 12.99 -29.57 2.55
C PRO A 163 12.31 -30.82 1.99
N ASP A 164 11.36 -30.62 1.08
CA ASP A 164 10.65 -31.69 0.38
C ASP A 164 10.26 -31.19 -1.02
N ALA A 165 11.15 -31.42 -1.99
CA ALA A 165 11.07 -30.86 -3.34
C ALA A 165 9.81 -31.26 -4.11
N ASP A 166 9.23 -32.42 -3.78
CA ASP A 166 8.05 -32.98 -4.44
C ASP A 166 6.74 -32.58 -3.74
N SER A 167 6.83 -31.87 -2.61
CA SER A 167 5.65 -31.43 -1.86
C SER A 167 5.12 -30.08 -2.32
N GLU A 168 3.80 -30.00 -2.32
CA GLU A 168 3.05 -28.75 -2.30
C GLU A 168 2.05 -28.83 -1.15
N VAL A 169 2.05 -27.81 -0.29
CA VAL A 169 1.17 -27.74 0.87
C VAL A 169 0.46 -26.39 0.89
N THR A 170 -0.83 -26.38 1.25
CA THR A 170 -1.51 -25.13 1.57
C THR A 170 -1.32 -24.80 3.03
N LEU A 171 -0.67 -23.66 3.29
CA LEU A 171 -0.45 -23.11 4.61
C LEU A 171 -1.01 -21.69 4.68
N ALA A 172 -0.84 -21.05 5.82
CA ALA A 172 -1.21 -19.66 6.00
C ALA A 172 0.04 -18.79 6.16
N VAL A 173 0.12 -17.68 5.42
CA VAL A 173 1.15 -16.66 5.57
C VAL A 173 0.57 -15.51 6.41
N GLN A 174 1.17 -15.27 7.56
CA GLN A 174 0.83 -14.19 8.48
C GLN A 174 1.66 -12.96 8.18
N LEU A 175 1.01 -11.78 8.17
CA LEU A 175 1.66 -10.50 7.97
C LEU A 175 1.80 -9.82 9.33
N LEU A 176 2.97 -9.93 9.93
CA LEU A 176 3.23 -9.48 11.30
C LEU A 176 3.84 -8.09 11.32
N ASP A 177 3.36 -7.20 12.18
CA ASP A 177 4.11 -5.99 12.52
C ASP A 177 5.28 -6.28 13.48
N GLU A 178 6.12 -5.28 13.74
CA GLU A 178 7.31 -5.46 14.59
C GLU A 178 6.98 -5.92 16.02
N LYS A 179 5.85 -5.49 16.58
CA LYS A 179 5.44 -5.89 17.94
C LYS A 179 5.00 -7.34 17.95
N GLN A 180 4.16 -7.72 16.99
CA GLN A 180 3.67 -9.08 16.84
C GLN A 180 4.80 -10.07 16.56
N LEU A 181 5.73 -9.69 15.68
CA LEU A 181 6.92 -10.49 15.37
C LEU A 181 7.79 -10.70 16.60
N THR A 182 7.96 -9.67 17.44
CA THR A 182 8.74 -9.77 18.68
C THR A 182 8.08 -10.74 19.68
N GLU A 183 6.75 -10.68 19.83
CA GLU A 183 6.02 -11.61 20.71
C GLU A 183 6.10 -13.06 20.20
N LEU A 184 6.04 -13.28 18.88
CA LEU A 184 6.22 -14.62 18.31
C LEU A 184 7.67 -15.10 18.49
N ASP A 185 8.68 -14.30 18.13
CA ASP A 185 10.10 -14.63 18.33
C ASP A 185 10.37 -15.03 19.80
N ALA A 186 9.82 -14.29 20.77
CA ALA A 186 9.95 -14.60 22.19
C ALA A 186 9.27 -15.92 22.60
N SER A 187 8.16 -16.28 21.96
CA SER A 187 7.44 -17.52 22.25
C SER A 187 8.04 -18.77 21.61
N GLU A 188 8.80 -18.61 20.53
CA GLU A 188 9.42 -19.71 19.78
C GLU A 188 10.89 -19.95 20.20
N SER A 189 11.55 -18.94 20.75
CA SER A 189 12.90 -19.05 21.32
C SER A 189 12.91 -19.84 22.64
N PRO A 190 13.94 -20.68 22.91
CA PRO A 190 15.13 -20.94 22.09
C PRO A 190 14.98 -22.15 21.15
N HIS A 191 13.80 -22.75 21.06
CA HIS A 191 13.61 -24.05 20.40
C HIS A 191 13.49 -23.95 18.88
N TYR A 192 13.24 -22.75 18.34
CA TYR A 192 13.15 -22.50 16.92
C TYR A 192 14.14 -21.40 16.50
N ARG A 193 14.48 -21.40 15.21
CA ARG A 193 15.10 -20.27 14.50
C ARG A 193 14.10 -19.69 13.52
N ARG A 194 14.10 -18.37 13.34
CA ARG A 194 13.31 -17.75 12.27
C ARG A 194 14.17 -17.60 11.03
N VAL A 195 13.89 -18.36 9.98
CA VAL A 195 14.71 -18.43 8.77
C VAL A 195 13.95 -17.93 7.55
N TRP A 196 14.66 -17.46 6.53
CA TRP A 196 14.06 -17.07 5.24
C TRP A 196 14.03 -18.27 4.29
N LEU A 197 12.85 -18.63 3.82
CA LEU A 197 12.63 -19.68 2.82
C LEU A 197 12.21 -19.03 1.50
N GLY A 198 13.05 -19.14 0.48
CA GLY A 198 12.75 -18.62 -0.86
C GLY A 198 13.29 -19.50 -1.98
N ARG A 199 13.36 -18.94 -3.18
CA ARG A 199 13.76 -19.67 -4.39
C ARG A 199 15.16 -20.29 -4.31
N ASP A 200 16.07 -19.66 -3.59
CA ASP A 200 17.43 -20.19 -3.37
C ASP A 200 17.43 -21.52 -2.61
N GLN A 201 16.33 -21.82 -1.89
CA GLN A 201 16.09 -23.08 -1.19
C GLN A 201 15.13 -24.01 -1.95
N GLY A 202 14.74 -23.67 -3.19
CA GLY A 202 13.74 -24.42 -3.96
C GLY A 202 12.31 -24.19 -3.50
N VAL A 203 12.05 -23.13 -2.71
CA VAL A 203 10.71 -22.82 -2.17
C VAL A 203 10.02 -21.80 -3.04
N GLU A 204 8.80 -22.12 -3.50
CA GLU A 204 7.91 -21.15 -4.15
C GLU A 204 6.68 -20.87 -3.31
N VAL A 205 6.20 -19.63 -3.35
CA VAL A 205 5.07 -19.17 -2.53
C VAL A 205 4.07 -18.46 -3.43
N LEU A 206 2.85 -19.00 -3.51
CA LEU A 206 1.72 -18.38 -4.17
C LEU A 206 0.61 -18.09 -3.15
N LEU A 207 0.36 -16.81 -2.89
CA LEU A 207 -0.75 -16.39 -2.05
C LEU A 207 -2.09 -16.60 -2.76
N ALA A 208 -3.15 -16.81 -2.00
CA ALA A 208 -4.52 -16.86 -2.51
C ALA A 208 -4.96 -15.57 -3.20
N THR A 209 -4.23 -14.46 -3.02
CA THR A 209 -4.39 -13.21 -3.77
C THR A 209 -3.85 -13.26 -5.20
N GLY A 210 -3.33 -14.40 -5.65
CA GLY A 210 -2.62 -14.54 -6.92
C GLY A 210 -1.20 -13.99 -6.90
N GLU A 211 -0.77 -13.34 -5.81
CA GLU A 211 0.58 -12.80 -5.69
C GLU A 211 1.62 -13.90 -5.39
N ARG A 212 2.68 -13.93 -6.21
CA ARG A 212 3.87 -14.74 -5.95
C ARG A 212 4.87 -13.96 -5.10
N LEU A 213 5.30 -14.54 -3.98
CA LEU A 213 6.32 -13.95 -3.12
C LEU A 213 7.71 -14.55 -3.41
N PRO A 214 8.79 -13.76 -3.31
CA PRO A 214 10.17 -14.26 -3.44
C PRO A 214 10.60 -15.20 -2.32
N GLY A 215 9.88 -15.18 -1.21
CA GLY A 215 10.07 -16.04 -0.06
C GLY A 215 9.23 -15.58 1.11
N VAL A 216 9.30 -16.35 2.18
CA VAL A 216 8.61 -16.10 3.45
C VAL A 216 9.53 -16.50 4.61
N TYR A 217 9.27 -15.93 5.79
CA TYR A 217 9.90 -16.42 7.01
C TYR A 217 9.21 -17.65 7.54
N ALA A 218 9.95 -18.59 8.13
CA ALA A 218 9.40 -19.73 8.85
C ALA A 218 10.12 -19.90 10.19
N TYR A 219 9.42 -20.41 11.18
CA TYR A 219 10.06 -20.92 12.40
C TYR A 219 10.42 -22.39 12.16
N VAL A 220 11.70 -22.74 12.26
CA VAL A 220 12.18 -24.12 12.09
C VAL A 220 12.77 -24.61 13.41
N ALA A 221 12.30 -25.77 13.87
CA ALA A 221 12.65 -26.34 15.16
C ALA A 221 14.10 -26.86 15.17
N ALA A 222 14.74 -26.72 16.33
CA ALA A 222 15.96 -27.42 16.66
C ALA A 222 15.70 -28.93 16.84
N GLY A 223 16.74 -29.74 16.68
CA GLY A 223 16.68 -31.17 17.01
C GLY A 223 16.16 -32.08 15.89
N GLY A 224 15.89 -31.55 14.69
CA GLY A 224 15.55 -32.35 13.51
C GLY A 224 14.06 -32.69 13.40
N VAL A 225 13.76 -33.63 12.50
CA VAL A 225 12.39 -34.05 12.16
C VAL A 225 12.19 -35.50 12.60
N LEU A 226 11.02 -35.79 13.17
CA LEU A 226 10.62 -37.14 13.54
C LEU A 226 10.40 -38.00 12.29
N THR A 227 10.89 -39.24 12.32
CA THR A 227 10.79 -40.19 11.20
C THR A 227 10.06 -41.46 11.59
N ASP A 228 9.54 -42.15 10.59
CA ASP A 228 9.05 -43.51 10.73
C ASP A 228 10.21 -44.53 10.85
N ALA A 229 9.88 -45.82 10.82
CA ALA A 229 10.85 -46.91 10.92
C ALA A 229 11.75 -47.06 9.68
N ALA A 230 11.32 -46.53 8.53
CA ALA A 230 12.11 -46.51 7.31
C ALA A 230 13.09 -45.32 7.28
N GLY A 231 12.93 -44.37 8.21
CA GLY A 231 13.73 -43.14 8.26
C GLY A 231 13.12 -41.99 7.46
N ASP A 232 11.89 -42.15 6.97
CA ASP A 232 11.17 -41.11 6.24
C ASP A 232 10.47 -40.16 7.22
N PRO A 233 10.48 -38.83 6.99
CA PRO A 233 9.80 -37.88 7.85
C PRO A 233 8.30 -38.18 7.98
N ILE A 234 7.78 -38.17 9.20
CA ILE A 234 6.34 -38.34 9.42
C ILE A 234 5.65 -37.01 9.10
N PRO A 235 4.78 -36.95 8.07
CA PRO A 235 4.09 -35.72 7.74
C PRO A 235 3.01 -35.41 8.79
N MET A 236 2.91 -34.14 9.17
CA MET A 236 1.84 -33.66 10.03
C MET A 236 0.53 -33.54 9.25
N ARG A 237 -0.59 -33.98 9.84
CA ARG A 237 -1.91 -33.69 9.28
C ARG A 237 -2.21 -32.21 9.39
N ILE A 238 -2.31 -31.56 8.23
CA ILE A 238 -2.70 -30.16 8.11
C ILE A 238 -4.24 -30.09 8.05
N PRO A 239 -4.90 -29.28 8.89
CA PRO A 239 -6.35 -29.10 8.82
C PRO A 239 -6.83 -28.69 7.42
N GLY A 240 -7.77 -29.44 6.86
CA GLY A 240 -8.32 -29.19 5.53
C GLY A 240 -7.48 -29.67 4.33
N GLU A 241 -6.30 -30.24 4.57
CA GLU A 241 -5.36 -30.71 3.53
C GLU A 241 -5.08 -32.22 3.72
N PRO A 242 -5.78 -33.11 3.00
CA PRO A 242 -5.55 -34.54 3.10
C PRO A 242 -4.22 -34.92 2.44
N ARG A 243 -3.25 -35.40 3.22
CA ARG A 243 -1.99 -35.98 2.73
C ARG A 243 -1.88 -37.45 3.16
N PRO A 244 -1.63 -38.40 2.23
CA PRO A 244 -1.38 -39.79 2.59
C PRO A 244 -0.24 -39.93 3.60
N GLY A 245 -0.44 -40.80 4.60
CA GLY A 245 0.55 -41.01 5.68
C GLY A 245 0.61 -39.90 6.73
N ALA A 246 -0.17 -38.82 6.59
CA ALA A 246 -0.16 -37.73 7.57
C ALA A 246 -0.97 -38.08 8.83
N LEU A 247 -0.30 -37.95 9.96
CA LEU A 247 -0.85 -38.27 11.28
C LEU A 247 -1.32 -37.01 11.99
N SER A 248 -2.45 -37.10 12.69
CA SER A 248 -2.86 -36.13 13.71
C SER A 248 -2.05 -36.33 14.99
N GLN A 249 -2.16 -35.39 15.92
CA GLN A 249 -1.46 -35.50 17.21
C GLN A 249 -1.79 -36.80 17.95
N SER A 250 -3.06 -37.20 18.01
CA SER A 250 -3.48 -38.44 18.68
C SER A 250 -2.95 -39.68 17.99
N GLU A 251 -3.10 -39.77 16.67
CA GLU A 251 -2.60 -40.92 15.91
C GLU A 251 -1.07 -41.02 15.99
N LEU A 252 -0.35 -39.90 16.02
CA LEU A 252 1.09 -39.89 16.20
C LEU A 252 1.48 -40.42 17.58
N MET A 253 0.88 -39.89 18.65
CA MET A 253 1.21 -40.32 20.01
C MET A 253 0.88 -41.81 20.20
N ASP A 254 -0.27 -42.28 19.71
CA ASP A 254 -0.67 -43.68 19.74
C ASP A 254 0.33 -44.56 18.97
N ALA A 255 0.75 -44.12 17.77
CA ALA A 255 1.73 -44.83 16.97
C ALA A 255 3.09 -44.94 17.66
N LEU A 256 3.56 -43.87 18.30
CA LEU A 256 4.83 -43.86 19.03
C LEU A 256 4.78 -44.74 20.29
N GLN A 257 3.69 -44.68 21.06
CA GLN A 257 3.50 -45.51 22.25
C GLN A 257 3.31 -46.99 21.91
N SER A 258 2.83 -47.30 20.70
CA SER A 258 2.62 -48.68 20.23
C SER A 258 3.82 -49.27 19.47
N ASP A 259 4.83 -48.46 19.13
CA ASP A 259 6.02 -48.93 18.41
C ASP A 259 6.96 -49.67 19.39
N PRO A 260 7.17 -50.99 19.24
CA PRO A 260 8.00 -51.76 20.17
C PRO A 260 9.49 -51.34 20.18
N GLN A 261 9.95 -50.59 19.18
CA GLN A 261 11.30 -50.04 19.16
C GLN A 261 11.42 -48.75 19.99
N ILE A 262 10.29 -48.11 20.30
CA ILE A 262 10.22 -46.87 21.09
C ILE A 262 9.72 -47.19 22.50
N ASN A 263 8.62 -47.92 22.62
CA ASN A 263 8.08 -48.34 23.91
C ASN A 263 8.11 -49.87 24.03
N ASP A 264 9.10 -50.39 24.76
CA ASP A 264 9.21 -51.81 25.09
C ASP A 264 8.53 -52.18 26.43
N ALA A 265 7.90 -51.20 27.10
CA ALA A 265 7.26 -51.37 28.40
C ALA A 265 5.78 -51.76 28.30
N VAL A 266 5.23 -52.30 29.40
CA VAL A 266 3.83 -52.73 29.52
C VAL A 266 2.86 -51.54 29.76
N GLY A 267 3.37 -50.30 29.78
CA GLY A 267 2.58 -49.09 30.05
C GLY A 267 3.05 -47.90 29.22
N GLU A 268 2.30 -46.79 29.28
CA GLU A 268 2.62 -45.56 28.54
C GLU A 268 3.85 -44.87 29.13
N LEU A 269 4.76 -44.45 28.25
CA LEU A 269 5.90 -43.61 28.61
C LEU A 269 5.43 -42.20 28.94
N THR A 270 6.04 -41.58 29.95
CA THR A 270 5.89 -40.13 30.17
C THR A 270 6.50 -39.33 29.01
N ASP A 271 6.11 -38.05 28.85
CA ASP A 271 6.61 -37.19 27.76
C ASP A 271 8.15 -37.12 27.66
N ALA A 272 8.83 -37.11 28.81
CA ALA A 272 10.29 -37.06 28.88
C ALA A 272 10.92 -38.41 28.50
N GLU A 273 10.34 -39.53 28.97
CA GLU A 273 10.77 -40.88 28.62
C GLU A 273 10.54 -41.15 27.13
N LEU A 274 9.39 -40.73 26.60
CA LEU A 274 9.06 -40.87 25.19
C LEU A 274 10.05 -40.09 24.31
N SER A 275 10.39 -38.85 24.68
CA SER A 275 11.41 -38.07 23.96
C SER A 275 12.79 -38.74 23.96
N ALA A 276 13.19 -39.33 25.10
CA ALA A 276 14.45 -40.07 25.20
C ALA A 276 14.42 -41.36 24.36
N ALA A 277 13.29 -42.08 24.36
CA ALA A 277 13.09 -43.30 23.61
C ALA A 277 13.12 -43.07 22.09
N ILE A 278 12.44 -42.02 21.60
CA ILE A 278 12.48 -41.61 20.17
C ILE A 278 13.92 -41.41 19.70
N SER A 279 14.72 -40.71 20.51
CA SER A 279 16.13 -40.45 20.22
C SER A 279 16.97 -41.74 20.24
N GLY A 280 16.79 -42.57 21.27
CA GLY A 280 17.49 -43.86 21.40
C GLY A 280 17.17 -44.85 20.29
N ALA A 281 15.94 -44.82 19.76
CA ALA A 281 15.47 -45.65 18.66
C ALA A 281 15.93 -45.15 17.28
N GLY A 282 16.61 -44.00 17.20
CA GLY A 282 17.07 -43.43 15.94
C GLY A 282 15.95 -42.91 15.03
N ARG A 283 14.79 -42.53 15.60
CA ARG A 283 13.61 -42.04 14.86
C ARG A 283 13.65 -40.55 14.56
N ILE A 284 14.86 -40.02 14.35
CA ILE A 284 15.09 -38.60 14.14
C ILE A 284 16.00 -38.41 12.94
N ARG A 285 15.52 -37.66 11.96
CA ARG A 285 16.37 -37.08 10.92
C ARG A 285 16.96 -35.77 11.45
N ALA A 286 18.19 -35.84 11.95
CA ALA A 286 18.86 -34.71 12.59
C ALA A 286 19.28 -33.63 11.59
N ASP A 287 19.54 -33.98 10.33
CA ASP A 287 19.85 -33.05 9.25
C ASP A 287 18.57 -32.36 8.76
N ASN A 288 18.40 -31.09 9.14
CA ASN A 288 17.40 -30.22 8.57
C ASN A 288 18.08 -29.00 7.94
N PRO A 289 18.34 -28.99 6.62
CA PRO A 289 19.00 -27.88 5.93
C PRO A 289 18.35 -26.52 6.17
N PHE A 290 17.04 -26.46 6.41
CA PHE A 290 16.37 -25.20 6.74
C PHE A 290 16.77 -24.64 8.11
N TYR A 291 17.09 -25.49 9.08
CA TYR A 291 17.53 -25.05 10.42
C TYR A 291 18.95 -24.45 10.40
N GLU A 292 19.77 -24.84 9.42
CA GLU A 292 21.14 -24.35 9.21
C GLU A 292 21.20 -22.98 8.54
N LEU A 293 20.06 -22.45 8.07
CA LEU A 293 19.96 -21.10 7.54
C LEU A 293 20.16 -20.05 8.63
N ASP A 294 20.48 -18.83 8.21
CA ASP A 294 20.70 -17.70 9.10
C ASP A 294 19.46 -17.42 9.97
N ASP A 295 19.66 -17.45 11.29
CA ASP A 295 18.63 -17.03 12.23
C ASP A 295 18.41 -15.51 12.14
N CYS A 296 17.18 -15.16 11.77
CA CYS A 296 16.73 -13.80 11.55
C CYS A 296 15.97 -13.22 12.76
N MET A 297 15.83 -13.96 13.86
CA MET A 297 15.22 -13.42 15.09
C MET A 297 15.95 -12.15 15.57
N GLY A 298 15.18 -11.12 15.91
CA GLY A 298 15.73 -9.82 16.33
C GLY A 298 16.49 -9.02 15.26
N ARG A 299 16.56 -9.50 14.01
CA ARG A 299 17.25 -8.80 12.89
C ARG A 299 16.29 -7.99 12.03
N CYS A 300 16.82 -6.96 11.37
CA CYS A 300 16.06 -6.22 10.35
C CYS A 300 15.66 -7.17 9.22
N THR A 301 14.38 -7.16 8.89
CA THR A 301 13.74 -8.16 8.06
C THR A 301 13.05 -7.48 6.86
N PRO A 302 13.26 -7.94 5.61
CA PRO A 302 12.45 -7.56 4.45
C PRO A 302 10.95 -7.58 4.74
N ARG A 303 10.28 -6.50 4.36
CA ARG A 303 8.85 -6.28 4.58
C ARG A 303 8.10 -6.53 3.29
N TYR A 304 6.83 -6.94 3.40
CA TYR A 304 5.94 -7.22 2.26
C TYR A 304 5.88 -6.08 1.22
N GLY A 305 5.93 -4.82 1.66
CA GLY A 305 5.94 -3.65 0.78
C GLY A 305 7.22 -3.46 -0.04
N ASP A 306 8.31 -4.06 0.40
CA ASP A 306 9.65 -3.89 -0.17
C ASP A 306 10.12 -5.14 -0.94
N LEU A 307 9.32 -6.23 -0.93
CA LEU A 307 9.63 -7.44 -1.68
C LEU A 307 9.52 -7.21 -3.19
N PRO A 308 10.46 -7.72 -4.01
CA PRO A 308 10.36 -7.66 -5.46
C PRO A 308 9.14 -8.44 -5.96
N ARG A 309 8.54 -7.94 -7.04
CA ARG A 309 7.43 -8.60 -7.74
C ARG A 309 7.96 -9.74 -8.60
N ILE A 310 7.22 -10.84 -8.62
CA ILE A 310 7.53 -12.03 -9.42
C ILE A 310 6.46 -12.17 -10.51
N GLY A 311 6.92 -12.43 -11.73
CA GLY A 311 6.05 -12.62 -12.89
C GLY A 311 6.00 -11.39 -13.80
N PRO A 312 5.39 -11.55 -15.00
CA PRO A 312 5.17 -10.46 -15.94
C PRO A 312 4.19 -9.43 -15.35
N VAL A 313 4.39 -8.15 -15.69
CA VAL A 313 3.55 -7.06 -15.18
C VAL A 313 2.13 -7.11 -15.75
N GLU A 314 1.97 -7.74 -16.91
CA GLU A 314 0.73 -7.98 -17.63
C GLU A 314 -0.24 -8.90 -16.85
N GLU A 315 0.25 -9.73 -15.94
CA GLU A 315 -0.62 -10.54 -15.07
C GLU A 315 -1.35 -9.67 -14.04
N ALA A 316 -0.77 -8.52 -13.65
CA ALA A 316 -1.31 -7.65 -12.60
C ALA A 316 -2.27 -6.56 -13.13
N GLY A 317 -2.64 -6.59 -14.41
CA GLY A 317 -3.63 -5.69 -14.99
C GLY A 317 -3.48 -5.51 -16.49
N THR A 318 -4.32 -4.64 -17.07
CA THR A 318 -4.34 -4.40 -18.51
C THR A 318 -3.86 -3.00 -18.86
N ALA A 319 -3.17 -2.86 -19.99
CA ALA A 319 -2.81 -1.57 -20.59
C ALA A 319 -3.91 -1.08 -21.54
N GLY A 320 -4.18 0.23 -21.54
CA GLY A 320 -4.91 0.86 -22.62
C GLY A 320 -4.05 1.00 -23.89
N PRO A 321 -4.64 1.38 -25.03
CA PRO A 321 -3.89 1.62 -26.26
C PRO A 321 -2.78 2.67 -26.05
N GLY A 322 -1.53 2.29 -26.34
CA GLY A 322 -0.37 3.15 -26.20
C GLY A 322 0.19 3.28 -24.78
N ASP A 323 -0.40 2.61 -23.79
CA ASP A 323 0.13 2.57 -22.43
C ASP A 323 1.27 1.53 -22.32
N THR A 324 2.27 1.84 -21.50
CA THR A 324 3.32 0.90 -21.07
C THR A 324 3.08 0.51 -19.63
N LEU A 325 3.21 -0.78 -19.29
CA LEU A 325 3.07 -1.26 -17.92
C LEU A 325 4.41 -1.27 -17.18
N LEU A 326 4.40 -0.82 -15.92
CA LEU A 326 5.57 -0.80 -15.04
C LEU A 326 5.15 -1.12 -13.60
N TRP A 327 6.05 -1.74 -12.82
CA TRP A 327 5.83 -2.01 -11.40
C TRP A 327 6.00 -0.76 -10.54
N VAL A 328 5.03 -0.48 -9.68
CA VAL A 328 5.06 0.68 -8.79
C VAL A 328 6.02 0.47 -7.62
N LYS A 329 6.96 1.38 -7.47
CA LYS A 329 7.82 1.56 -6.30
C LYS A 329 7.50 2.91 -5.63
N SER A 330 7.92 3.09 -4.37
CA SER A 330 7.83 4.41 -3.74
C SER A 330 8.94 5.34 -4.19
N SER A 331 8.60 6.61 -4.36
CA SER A 331 9.58 7.69 -4.42
C SER A 331 10.42 7.73 -3.14
N PRO A 332 11.73 7.98 -3.22
CA PRO A 332 12.55 8.13 -2.03
C PRO A 332 12.20 9.39 -1.22
N ASP A 333 12.46 9.31 0.07
CA ASP A 333 12.39 10.45 0.98
C ASP A 333 13.54 11.44 0.72
N GLY A 334 13.36 12.71 1.10
CA GLY A 334 14.41 13.73 1.01
C GLY A 334 14.68 14.32 -0.39
N MET A 335 14.02 13.82 -1.43
CA MET A 335 14.14 14.34 -2.80
C MET A 335 13.46 15.71 -2.98
N SER A 336 14.16 16.64 -3.66
CA SER A 336 13.59 17.94 -4.03
C SER A 336 12.74 17.83 -5.29
N ARG A 337 11.42 17.84 -5.12
CA ARG A 337 10.46 17.69 -6.23
C ARG A 337 10.14 19.01 -6.96
N GLY A 338 10.75 20.12 -6.52
CA GLY A 338 10.55 21.44 -7.12
C GLY A 338 9.10 21.94 -7.08
N GLY A 339 8.33 21.54 -6.07
CA GLY A 339 6.92 21.93 -5.90
C GLY A 339 5.94 21.16 -6.78
N LYS A 340 6.30 19.96 -7.24
CA LYS A 340 5.45 19.10 -8.08
C LYS A 340 5.33 17.73 -7.45
N SER A 341 4.30 16.98 -7.82
CA SER A 341 4.31 15.52 -7.66
C SER A 341 4.95 14.89 -8.89
N VAL A 342 5.83 13.92 -8.67
CA VAL A 342 6.68 13.37 -9.71
C VAL A 342 6.64 11.84 -9.79
N VAL A 343 7.04 11.35 -10.95
CA VAL A 343 7.45 9.97 -11.18
C VAL A 343 8.90 9.91 -11.62
N ARG A 344 9.58 8.80 -11.32
CA ARG A 344 10.93 8.50 -11.82
C ARG A 344 10.96 7.12 -12.44
N PHE A 345 11.52 7.06 -13.63
CA PHE A 345 11.72 5.82 -14.37
C PHE A 345 13.18 5.39 -14.29
N ALA A 346 13.42 4.12 -14.61
CA ALA A 346 14.76 3.71 -15.05
C ALA A 346 15.10 4.48 -16.34
N ASN A 347 16.40 4.67 -16.61
CA ASN A 347 16.83 5.38 -17.80
C ASN A 347 16.28 4.71 -19.07
N GLU A 348 16.41 3.38 -19.17
CA GLU A 348 15.92 2.59 -20.32
C GLU A 348 14.42 2.78 -20.58
N ASP A 349 13.60 2.71 -19.53
CA ASP A 349 12.15 2.93 -19.64
C ASP A 349 11.82 4.37 -20.04
N TRP A 350 12.58 5.35 -19.52
CA TRP A 350 12.42 6.75 -19.89
C TRP A 350 12.76 7.00 -21.37
N GLU A 351 13.81 6.34 -21.89
CA GLU A 351 14.18 6.40 -23.30
C GLU A 351 13.12 5.73 -24.19
N ARG A 352 12.63 4.56 -23.78
CA ARG A 352 11.55 3.83 -24.47
C ARG A 352 10.27 4.66 -24.58
N LEU A 353 9.97 5.47 -23.56
CA LEU A 353 8.83 6.38 -23.55
C LEU A 353 9.06 7.67 -24.37
N GLY A 354 10.24 7.86 -24.97
CA GLY A 354 10.57 9.05 -25.77
C GLY A 354 11.02 10.26 -24.94
N LYS A 355 11.58 10.02 -23.75
CA LYS A 355 12.06 11.05 -22.80
C LYS A 355 11.01 12.13 -22.46
N PRO A 356 9.77 11.74 -22.10
CA PRO A 356 8.72 12.69 -21.82
C PRO A 356 9.07 13.51 -20.57
N THR A 357 8.62 14.77 -20.55
CA THR A 357 8.68 15.63 -19.35
C THR A 357 7.43 15.48 -18.47
N LEU A 358 6.40 14.86 -19.02
CA LEU A 358 5.10 14.68 -18.42
C LEU A 358 4.49 13.36 -18.89
N VAL A 359 3.80 12.67 -17.99
CA VAL A 359 3.10 11.43 -18.30
C VAL A 359 1.71 11.42 -17.68
N SER A 360 0.79 10.68 -18.27
CA SER A 360 -0.46 10.29 -17.62
C SER A 360 -0.30 8.87 -17.09
N ILE A 361 -0.70 8.69 -15.84
CA ILE A 361 -0.58 7.44 -15.10
C ILE A 361 -1.95 6.98 -14.62
N ARG A 362 -2.20 5.67 -14.60
CA ARG A 362 -3.41 5.05 -14.03
C ARG A 362 -3.12 3.64 -13.52
N SER A 363 -4.00 3.13 -12.64
CA SER A 363 -3.93 1.73 -12.20
C SER A 363 -4.35 0.76 -13.30
N ALA A 364 -3.46 -0.16 -13.66
CA ALA A 364 -3.73 -1.18 -14.68
C ALA A 364 -4.80 -2.18 -14.22
N ALA A 365 -4.81 -2.51 -12.92
CA ALA A 365 -5.82 -3.37 -12.32
C ALA A 365 -7.20 -2.71 -12.33
N LEU A 366 -7.29 -1.43 -11.93
CA LEU A 366 -8.57 -0.71 -11.97
C LEU A 366 -9.06 -0.50 -13.40
N TYR A 367 -8.15 -0.29 -14.36
CA TYR A 367 -8.50 -0.19 -15.78
C TYR A 367 -9.08 -1.49 -16.33
N ALA A 368 -8.56 -2.64 -15.89
CA ALA A 368 -9.10 -3.95 -16.27
C ALA A 368 -10.56 -4.12 -15.80
N SER A 369 -10.89 -3.66 -14.58
CA SER A 369 -12.25 -3.80 -14.02
C SER A 369 -13.22 -2.68 -14.45
N HIS A 370 -12.73 -1.46 -14.71
CA HIS A 370 -13.58 -0.28 -14.89
C HIS A 370 -13.33 0.53 -16.17
N GLY A 371 -12.37 0.13 -17.00
CA GLY A 371 -12.07 0.78 -18.28
C GLY A 371 -11.84 2.28 -18.14
N ASP A 372 -12.47 3.08 -19.02
CA ASP A 372 -12.28 4.53 -19.04
C ASP A 372 -12.83 5.27 -17.81
N ALA A 373 -13.58 4.59 -16.94
CA ALA A 373 -14.00 5.14 -15.66
C ALA A 373 -12.86 5.23 -14.63
N THR A 374 -11.74 4.54 -14.86
CA THR A 374 -10.56 4.57 -13.98
C THR A 374 -9.93 5.96 -13.95
N PRO A 375 -9.65 6.54 -12.76
CA PRO A 375 -8.99 7.82 -12.68
C PRO A 375 -7.56 7.73 -13.23
N SER A 376 -7.16 8.78 -13.92
CA SER A 376 -5.76 9.02 -14.27
C SER A 376 -5.24 10.27 -13.59
N ALA A 377 -3.91 10.34 -13.41
CA ALA A 377 -3.23 11.52 -12.91
C ALA A 377 -2.13 11.97 -13.86
N LEU A 378 -1.96 13.28 -13.98
CA LEU A 378 -0.92 13.90 -14.78
C LEU A 378 0.33 14.14 -13.92
N ALA A 379 1.41 13.40 -14.19
CA ALA A 379 2.62 13.39 -13.37
C ALA A 379 3.81 14.00 -14.11
N ALA A 380 4.58 14.83 -13.42
CA ALA A 380 5.84 15.33 -13.96
C ALA A 380 6.91 14.23 -13.89
N VAL A 381 7.73 14.11 -14.93
CA VAL A 381 8.89 13.21 -14.90
C VAL A 381 10.03 13.95 -14.24
N HIS A 382 10.54 13.40 -13.13
CA HIS A 382 11.68 13.98 -12.44
C HIS A 382 12.97 13.61 -13.19
N PRO A 383 13.77 14.60 -13.62
CA PRO A 383 14.98 14.34 -14.38
C PRO A 383 16.00 13.63 -13.51
N PHE A 384 16.93 12.90 -14.14
CA PHE A 384 18.05 12.31 -13.43
C PHE A 384 18.95 13.41 -12.82
N ASP A 385 19.17 13.34 -11.51
CA ASP A 385 20.17 14.12 -10.77
C ASP A 385 21.10 13.14 -10.04
N PRO A 386 22.43 13.19 -10.27
CA PRO A 386 23.39 12.35 -9.57
C PRO A 386 23.37 12.46 -8.04
N LYS A 387 22.79 13.53 -7.48
CA LYS A 387 22.65 13.74 -6.03
C LYS A 387 21.43 13.03 -5.44
N ASP A 388 20.49 12.61 -6.26
CA ASP A 388 19.31 11.90 -5.80
C ASP A 388 19.62 10.43 -5.52
N PRO A 389 18.82 9.76 -4.67
CA PRO A 389 18.86 8.32 -4.52
C PRO A 389 18.70 7.61 -5.88
N PRO A 390 19.24 6.39 -6.04
CA PRO A 390 19.25 5.71 -7.33
C PRO A 390 17.85 5.61 -7.96
N PRO A 391 17.76 5.68 -9.31
CA PRO A 391 16.51 5.42 -10.02
C PRO A 391 16.08 3.96 -9.78
N PRO A 392 14.80 3.61 -10.07
CA PRO A 392 14.39 2.22 -10.05
C PRO A 392 15.14 1.40 -11.12
N GLU A 393 15.19 0.09 -10.91
CA GLU A 393 15.58 -0.88 -11.95
C GLU A 393 14.60 -0.85 -13.13
N PRO A 394 15.04 -1.26 -14.34
CA PRO A 394 14.17 -1.42 -15.50
C PRO A 394 12.90 -2.23 -15.21
N GLY A 395 11.78 -1.80 -15.78
CA GLY A 395 10.46 -2.36 -15.50
C GLY A 395 9.81 -1.82 -14.22
N GLY A 396 10.48 -0.91 -13.50
CA GLY A 396 9.98 -0.26 -12.28
C GLY A 396 9.82 1.26 -12.43
N VAL A 397 8.85 1.82 -11.72
CA VAL A 397 8.60 3.26 -11.65
C VAL A 397 8.42 3.71 -10.21
N GLN A 398 9.18 4.69 -9.76
CA GLN A 398 8.98 5.32 -8.46
C GLN A 398 7.90 6.38 -8.58
N VAL A 399 6.84 6.27 -7.78
CA VAL A 399 5.68 7.17 -7.82
C VAL A 399 5.50 7.84 -6.46
N ASP A 400 5.37 9.18 -6.47
CA ASP A 400 5.04 9.95 -5.26
C ASP A 400 3.72 9.48 -4.64
N HIS A 401 3.64 9.52 -3.31
CA HIS A 401 2.46 9.06 -2.58
C HIS A 401 1.16 9.77 -3.01
N VAL A 402 1.20 11.09 -3.23
CA VAL A 402 0.05 11.88 -3.71
C VAL A 402 -0.50 11.34 -5.04
N LEU A 403 0.38 10.93 -5.96
CA LEU A 403 0.00 10.38 -7.26
C LEU A 403 -0.54 8.95 -7.15
N ARG A 404 0.01 8.16 -6.22
CA ARG A 404 -0.53 6.85 -5.89
C ARG A 404 -1.95 6.94 -5.33
N MET A 405 -2.19 7.87 -4.40
CA MET A 405 -3.51 8.19 -3.85
C MET A 405 -4.48 8.71 -4.92
N ALA A 406 -3.98 9.51 -5.87
CA ALA A 406 -4.77 10.01 -6.99
C ALA A 406 -5.35 8.87 -7.85
N CYS A 407 -4.57 7.81 -8.07
CA CYS A 407 -4.91 6.71 -8.98
C CYS A 407 -5.37 5.40 -8.30
N GLY A 408 -5.37 5.33 -6.97
CA GLY A 408 -5.63 4.09 -6.23
C GLY A 408 -4.57 3.02 -6.46
N LEU A 409 -3.28 3.40 -6.41
CA LEU A 409 -2.13 2.51 -6.60
C LEU A 409 -1.42 2.20 -5.28
N GLU A 410 -1.10 0.94 -5.06
CA GLU A 410 -0.18 0.52 -4.00
C GLU A 410 1.24 0.22 -4.49
N ARG A 411 2.18 0.10 -3.54
CA ARG A 411 3.51 -0.42 -3.87
C ARG A 411 3.36 -1.84 -4.43
N GLY A 412 4.07 -2.15 -5.50
CA GLY A 412 3.97 -3.45 -6.16
C GLY A 412 2.76 -3.63 -7.08
N ASP A 413 1.85 -2.66 -7.19
CA ASP A 413 0.82 -2.68 -8.24
C ASP A 413 1.43 -2.43 -9.63
N ALA A 414 0.68 -2.82 -10.67
CA ALA A 414 0.99 -2.45 -12.05
C ALA A 414 0.42 -1.06 -12.39
N LEU A 415 1.30 -0.19 -12.87
CA LEU A 415 0.97 1.13 -13.40
C LEU A 415 0.93 1.10 -14.92
N ALA A 416 -0.14 1.61 -15.51
CA ALA A 416 -0.17 1.96 -16.93
C ALA A 416 0.28 3.43 -17.08
N VAL A 417 1.28 3.66 -17.93
CA VAL A 417 1.84 4.99 -18.19
C VAL A 417 1.87 5.31 -19.68
N ARG A 418 1.55 6.56 -20.02
CA ARG A 418 1.69 7.11 -21.37
C ARG A 418 2.32 8.51 -21.37
N PRO A 419 3.12 8.86 -22.39
CA PRO A 419 3.59 10.23 -22.59
C PRO A 419 2.44 11.23 -22.65
N ALA A 420 2.65 12.41 -22.07
CA ALA A 420 1.69 13.50 -22.09
C ALA A 420 2.37 14.84 -22.37
N HIS A 421 1.60 15.79 -22.87
CA HIS A 421 2.05 17.11 -23.25
C HIS A 421 1.03 18.15 -22.77
N VAL A 422 1.53 19.29 -22.31
CA VAL A 422 0.71 20.45 -21.95
C VAL A 422 1.28 21.64 -22.67
N GLU A 423 0.47 22.33 -23.46
CA GLU A 423 0.87 23.58 -24.09
C GLU A 423 1.04 24.67 -23.02
N ARG A 424 2.26 25.23 -22.94
CA ARG A 424 2.57 26.26 -21.94
C ARG A 424 3.68 27.18 -22.40
N ALA A 425 3.42 28.49 -22.33
CA ALA A 425 4.45 29.52 -22.40
C ALA A 425 5.41 29.43 -21.19
N ARG A 426 6.66 29.05 -21.44
CA ARG A 426 7.72 28.92 -20.41
C ARG A 426 8.59 30.18 -20.25
N GLY A 427 8.41 31.19 -21.11
CA GLY A 427 9.27 32.38 -21.16
C GLY A 427 9.36 33.17 -19.85
N MET A 428 8.32 33.14 -19.00
CA MET A 428 8.33 33.84 -17.71
C MET A 428 8.89 33.02 -16.54
N ASP A 429 9.24 31.75 -16.74
CA ASP A 429 9.69 30.88 -15.64
C ASP A 429 11.05 31.30 -15.08
N TRP A 430 11.92 31.87 -15.93
CA TRP A 430 13.21 32.39 -15.49
C TRP A 430 13.05 33.59 -14.55
N LEU A 431 11.98 34.37 -14.76
CA LEU A 431 11.69 35.60 -14.04
C LEU A 431 10.90 35.35 -12.75
N LEU A 432 9.87 34.50 -12.82
CA LEU A 432 8.94 34.22 -11.71
C LEU A 432 9.27 32.94 -10.92
N GLY A 433 10.31 32.20 -11.31
CA GLY A 433 10.65 30.89 -10.76
C GLY A 433 9.78 29.75 -11.30
N LYS A 434 10.01 28.52 -10.85
CA LYS A 434 9.16 27.36 -11.22
C LYS A 434 7.81 27.43 -10.47
N PRO A 435 6.67 27.09 -11.10
CA PRO A 435 5.40 27.01 -10.40
C PRO A 435 5.28 25.78 -9.53
N THR A 436 4.66 25.98 -8.37
CA THR A 436 4.08 24.92 -7.55
C THR A 436 2.86 24.36 -8.28
N TYR A 437 2.74 23.05 -8.25
CA TYR A 437 1.61 22.31 -8.78
C TYR A 437 0.94 21.53 -7.65
N LEU A 438 -0.38 21.40 -7.74
CA LEU A 438 -1.17 20.61 -6.83
C LEU A 438 -2.00 19.60 -7.64
N THR A 439 -1.92 18.33 -7.27
CA THR A 439 -2.85 17.31 -7.78
C THR A 439 -4.12 17.39 -6.94
N MET A 440 -5.27 17.50 -7.60
CA MET A 440 -6.55 17.70 -6.95
C MET A 440 -7.60 16.74 -7.48
N ARG A 441 -8.54 16.34 -6.62
CA ARG A 441 -9.68 15.52 -7.02
C ARG A 441 -10.84 16.38 -7.45
N VAL A 442 -11.41 16.04 -8.59
CA VAL A 442 -12.54 16.77 -9.16
C VAL A 442 -13.84 16.24 -8.57
N THR A 443 -14.67 17.15 -8.09
CA THR A 443 -16.05 16.86 -7.67
C THR A 443 -17.01 17.86 -8.29
N LEU A 444 -18.28 17.47 -8.41
CA LEU A 444 -19.30 18.32 -8.99
C LEU A 444 -19.61 19.48 -8.02
N ALA A 445 -19.54 20.71 -8.55
CA ALA A 445 -19.96 21.91 -7.85
C ALA A 445 -21.49 21.94 -7.62
N ASP A 446 -21.92 22.77 -6.67
CA ASP A 446 -23.36 22.99 -6.42
C ASP A 446 -23.99 23.77 -7.59
N PRO A 447 -25.25 23.48 -7.98
CA PRO A 447 -26.04 24.27 -8.91
C PRO A 447 -25.91 25.79 -8.73
N ALA A 448 -25.84 26.31 -7.50
CA ALA A 448 -25.74 27.75 -7.25
C ALA A 448 -24.43 28.40 -7.76
N THR A 449 -23.41 27.58 -8.03
CA THR A 449 -22.10 27.99 -8.57
C THR A 449 -21.86 27.53 -10.01
N THR A 450 -22.84 26.82 -10.58
CA THR A 450 -22.83 26.33 -11.96
C THR A 450 -23.02 27.54 -12.89
N GLU A 451 -22.39 27.53 -14.08
CA GLU A 451 -22.46 28.59 -15.13
C GLU A 451 -21.44 29.75 -15.06
N ARG A 452 -20.40 29.66 -14.23
CA ARG A 452 -19.28 30.62 -14.27
C ARG A 452 -17.97 29.87 -14.48
N ASP A 453 -17.03 30.42 -15.27
CA ASP A 453 -15.65 29.92 -15.41
C ASP A 453 -14.86 30.11 -14.10
N VAL A 454 -15.30 29.39 -13.05
CA VAL A 454 -14.81 29.46 -11.68
C VAL A 454 -14.53 28.06 -11.15
N VAL A 455 -13.62 27.99 -10.18
CA VAL A 455 -13.36 26.77 -9.41
C VAL A 455 -13.38 27.11 -7.93
N LEU A 456 -14.09 26.32 -7.14
CA LEU A 456 -14.01 26.43 -5.70
C LEU A 456 -12.92 25.50 -5.17
N MET A 457 -12.01 26.05 -4.37
CA MET A 457 -10.88 25.33 -3.78
C MET A 457 -10.82 25.55 -2.26
N PRO A 458 -10.42 24.53 -1.47
CA PRO A 458 -10.16 24.71 -0.05
C PRO A 458 -9.09 25.78 0.17
N ARG A 459 -9.20 26.54 1.26
CA ARG A 459 -8.25 27.61 1.60
C ARG A 459 -6.79 27.14 1.59
N LEU A 460 -6.53 25.96 2.13
CA LEU A 460 -5.18 25.39 2.14
C LEU A 460 -4.62 25.18 0.73
N ALA A 461 -5.45 24.78 -0.24
CA ALA A 461 -5.02 24.60 -1.63
C ALA A 461 -4.68 25.94 -2.29
N ILE A 462 -5.47 26.98 -2.01
CA ILE A 462 -5.23 28.37 -2.45
C ILE A 462 -3.87 28.87 -1.89
N ASP A 463 -3.65 28.68 -0.58
CA ASP A 463 -2.42 29.07 0.10
C ASP A 463 -1.18 28.32 -0.42
N VAL A 464 -1.27 27.01 -0.63
CA VAL A 464 -0.18 26.18 -1.18
C VAL A 464 0.21 26.59 -2.60
N LEU A 465 -0.77 27.00 -3.42
CA LEU A 465 -0.52 27.56 -4.75
C LEU A 465 0.04 28.99 -4.68
N GLY A 466 -0.03 29.67 -3.54
CA GLY A 466 0.43 31.05 -3.37
C GLY A 466 -0.45 32.06 -4.10
N ILE A 467 -1.74 31.76 -4.26
CA ILE A 467 -2.77 32.63 -4.85
C ILE A 467 -3.76 33.10 -3.79
N GLU A 468 -4.60 34.09 -4.11
CA GLU A 468 -5.67 34.58 -3.23
C GLU A 468 -7.04 34.24 -3.83
N SER A 469 -8.10 34.20 -3.00
CA SER A 469 -9.48 34.07 -3.51
C SER A 469 -9.79 35.23 -4.47
N GLY A 470 -10.24 34.92 -5.67
CA GLY A 470 -10.44 35.84 -6.78
C GLY A 470 -9.29 35.92 -7.79
N ASP A 471 -8.14 35.30 -7.52
CA ASP A 471 -7.06 35.16 -8.51
C ASP A 471 -7.43 34.14 -9.60
N TYR A 472 -6.51 33.94 -10.55
CA TYR A 472 -6.64 32.91 -11.58
C TYR A 472 -5.80 31.68 -11.27
N VAL A 473 -6.37 30.51 -11.54
CA VAL A 473 -5.71 29.21 -11.50
C VAL A 473 -5.80 28.57 -12.89
N VAL A 474 -4.81 27.76 -13.23
CA VAL A 474 -4.82 26.96 -14.45
C VAL A 474 -4.96 25.50 -14.07
N LEU A 475 -6.00 24.86 -14.58
CA LEU A 475 -6.26 23.43 -14.42
C LEU A 475 -5.83 22.69 -15.68
N GLU A 476 -5.11 21.60 -15.51
CA GLU A 476 -4.64 20.70 -16.55
C GLU A 476 -5.34 19.35 -16.35
N GLY A 477 -6.01 18.86 -17.39
CA GLY A 477 -6.90 17.71 -17.35
C GLY A 477 -6.26 16.39 -17.79
N THR A 478 -7.10 15.45 -18.23
CA THR A 478 -6.64 14.15 -18.76
C THR A 478 -6.24 14.28 -20.22
N PRO A 479 -5.07 13.75 -20.64
CA PRO A 479 -4.67 13.80 -22.04
C PRO A 479 -5.64 13.09 -22.98
N ASP A 480 -5.75 13.57 -24.20
CA ASP A 480 -6.47 12.88 -25.27
C ASP A 480 -5.66 11.70 -25.84
N ALA A 481 -6.10 11.11 -26.95
CA ALA A 481 -5.40 10.02 -27.61
C ALA A 481 -4.03 10.41 -28.19
N SER A 482 -3.80 11.70 -28.48
CA SER A 482 -2.51 12.22 -28.94
C SER A 482 -1.53 12.48 -27.78
N GLY A 483 -2.01 12.41 -26.55
CA GLY A 483 -1.25 12.74 -25.35
C GLY A 483 -1.30 14.23 -25.00
N GLU A 484 -2.14 15.03 -25.65
CA GLU A 484 -2.32 16.45 -25.32
C GLU A 484 -3.32 16.61 -24.16
N ALA A 485 -2.86 17.22 -23.07
CA ALA A 485 -3.69 17.50 -21.90
C ALA A 485 -4.37 18.87 -22.03
N PRO A 486 -5.72 18.93 -21.96
CA PRO A 486 -6.46 20.18 -22.04
C PRO A 486 -6.13 21.08 -20.85
N THR A 487 -6.09 22.37 -21.10
CA THR A 487 -5.76 23.39 -20.11
C THR A 487 -6.85 24.45 -20.05
N VAL A 488 -7.37 24.73 -18.85
CA VAL A 488 -8.41 25.74 -18.64
C VAL A 488 -7.96 26.75 -17.58
N VAL A 489 -8.16 28.03 -17.86
CA VAL A 489 -7.87 29.13 -16.92
C VAL A 489 -9.17 29.55 -16.26
N LEU A 490 -9.22 29.52 -14.93
CA LEU A 490 -10.43 29.76 -14.14
C LEU A 490 -10.16 30.76 -13.03
N LYS A 491 -11.19 31.49 -12.59
CA LYS A 491 -11.11 32.29 -11.37
C LYS A 491 -11.31 31.39 -10.16
N VAL A 492 -10.42 31.48 -9.17
CA VAL A 492 -10.49 30.67 -7.95
C VAL A 492 -11.34 31.38 -6.90
N PHE A 493 -12.16 30.63 -6.17
CA PHE A 493 -12.80 31.10 -4.95
C PHE A 493 -12.61 30.08 -3.84
N GLU A 494 -12.56 30.55 -2.60
CA GLU A 494 -12.57 29.68 -1.43
C GLU A 494 -13.92 28.95 -1.34
N VAL A 495 -13.90 27.64 -1.10
CA VAL A 495 -15.12 26.86 -0.87
C VAL A 495 -15.74 27.33 0.45
N PRO A 496 -17.03 27.72 0.46
CA PRO A 496 -17.75 27.98 1.71
C PRO A 496 -17.75 26.76 2.64
N SER A 497 -17.62 26.99 3.95
CA SER A 497 -17.46 25.90 4.93
C SER A 497 -18.67 24.95 4.99
N ASP A 498 -19.87 25.47 4.76
CA ASP A 498 -21.13 24.72 4.67
C ASP A 498 -21.16 23.80 3.44
N VAL A 499 -20.64 24.25 2.29
CA VAL A 499 -20.50 23.42 1.09
C VAL A 499 -19.48 22.29 1.32
N GLU A 500 -18.35 22.58 1.97
CA GLU A 500 -17.39 21.54 2.34
C GLU A 500 -18.00 20.50 3.30
N GLU A 501 -18.76 20.95 4.30
CA GLU A 501 -19.40 20.08 5.28
C GLU A 501 -20.52 19.23 4.66
N ALA A 502 -21.38 19.84 3.83
CA ALA A 502 -22.39 19.13 3.06
C ALA A 502 -21.74 18.09 2.13
N ARG A 503 -20.60 18.41 1.51
CA ARG A 503 -19.87 17.45 0.69
C ARG A 503 -19.30 16.31 1.53
N ARG A 504 -18.72 16.59 2.71
CA ARG A 504 -18.25 15.53 3.63
C ARG A 504 -19.37 14.58 4.06
N ASN A 505 -20.57 15.11 4.30
CA ASN A 505 -21.73 14.32 4.75
C ASN A 505 -22.42 13.52 3.64
N THR A 506 -22.28 13.95 2.38
CA THR A 506 -22.92 13.28 1.21
C THR A 506 -21.97 12.37 0.44
N THR A 507 -20.66 12.50 0.67
CA THR A 507 -19.65 11.67 0.04
C THR A 507 -19.65 10.29 0.69
N GLY A 508 -19.74 9.25 -0.13
CA GLY A 508 -19.86 7.88 0.31
C GLY A 508 -20.11 6.96 -0.88
N GLY A 509 -19.99 5.67 -0.63
CA GLY A 509 -20.03 4.64 -1.66
C GLY A 509 -18.73 4.51 -2.46
N SER A 510 -18.73 3.47 -3.29
CA SER A 510 -17.65 3.11 -4.20
C SER A 510 -18.02 3.44 -5.66
N TRP A 511 -17.51 2.68 -6.62
CA TRP A 511 -17.83 2.80 -8.04
C TRP A 511 -19.34 2.89 -8.31
N GLY A 512 -19.74 3.82 -9.19
CA GLY A 512 -21.14 4.07 -9.55
C GLY A 512 -21.93 4.93 -8.55
N ALA A 513 -21.38 5.25 -7.37
CA ALA A 513 -22.00 6.22 -6.47
C ALA A 513 -22.02 7.62 -7.09
N ARG A 514 -23.00 8.45 -6.70
CA ARG A 514 -23.12 9.83 -7.19
C ARG A 514 -21.95 10.72 -6.73
N PHE A 515 -21.51 10.54 -5.49
CA PHE A 515 -20.38 11.24 -4.87
C PHE A 515 -19.46 10.20 -4.20
N PRO A 516 -18.72 9.40 -4.98
CA PRO A 516 -17.91 8.31 -4.46
C PRO A 516 -16.87 8.83 -3.48
N ALA A 517 -16.58 8.05 -2.44
CA ALA A 517 -15.53 8.37 -1.49
C ALA A 517 -14.23 7.65 -1.89
N ALA A 518 -13.13 8.38 -1.99
CA ALA A 518 -11.81 7.76 -2.19
C ALA A 518 -11.44 6.82 -1.03
N ARG A 519 -11.89 7.13 0.19
CA ARG A 519 -11.76 6.28 1.39
C ARG A 519 -12.39 4.90 1.23
N GLU A 520 -13.46 4.78 0.43
CA GLU A 520 -14.20 3.52 0.20
C GLU A 520 -13.83 2.88 -1.15
N THR A 521 -13.43 3.69 -2.12
CA THR A 521 -13.06 3.22 -3.47
C THR A 521 -11.62 2.75 -3.54
N PHE A 522 -10.68 3.49 -2.93
CA PHE A 522 -9.23 3.23 -2.98
C PHE A 522 -8.62 2.93 -1.62
N GLY A 523 -9.38 3.02 -0.52
CA GLY A 523 -8.83 2.92 0.84
C GLY A 523 -7.91 4.08 1.21
N ALA A 524 -7.93 5.15 0.40
CA ALA A 524 -7.09 6.32 0.53
C ALA A 524 -7.61 7.26 1.65
N ASN A 525 -6.78 7.52 2.66
CA ASN A 525 -7.03 8.50 3.72
C ASN A 525 -5.69 9.03 4.31
N PRO A 526 -5.51 10.34 4.58
CA PRO A 526 -6.37 11.45 4.17
C PRO A 526 -6.36 11.65 2.65
N GLU A 527 -7.42 12.24 2.14
CA GLU A 527 -7.64 12.42 0.71
C GLU A 527 -6.85 13.62 0.13
N ILE A 528 -6.53 13.59 -1.17
CA ILE A 528 -5.95 14.75 -1.87
C ILE A 528 -6.96 15.90 -1.95
N PRO A 529 -6.53 17.17 -2.06
CA PRO A 529 -7.45 18.31 -2.04
C PRO A 529 -8.50 18.28 -3.15
N MET A 530 -9.72 18.72 -2.85
CA MET A 530 -10.82 18.74 -3.82
C MET A 530 -10.88 20.04 -4.62
N ALA A 531 -11.27 19.94 -5.89
CA ALA A 531 -11.65 21.04 -6.76
C ALA A 531 -13.11 20.87 -7.17
N PHE A 532 -13.95 21.85 -6.84
CA PHE A 532 -15.36 21.85 -7.21
C PHE A 532 -15.53 22.61 -8.52
N ILE A 533 -15.92 21.89 -9.56
CA ILE A 533 -16.16 22.43 -10.90
C ILE A 533 -17.48 21.86 -11.45
N ASP A 534 -18.08 22.58 -12.40
CA ASP A 534 -19.32 22.13 -13.04
C ASP A 534 -19.09 21.02 -14.08
N ALA A 535 -20.19 20.48 -14.61
CA ALA A 535 -20.14 19.39 -15.58
C ALA A 535 -19.48 19.79 -16.91
N GLU A 536 -19.63 21.04 -17.34
CA GLU A 536 -19.06 21.56 -18.59
C GLU A 536 -17.53 21.67 -18.47
N LEU A 537 -17.03 22.19 -17.36
CA LEU A 537 -15.59 22.23 -17.08
C LEU A 537 -14.99 20.82 -16.99
N ARG A 538 -15.71 19.84 -16.44
CA ARG A 538 -15.28 18.44 -16.44
C ARG A 538 -15.14 17.88 -17.86
N TYR A 539 -16.07 18.22 -18.74
CA TYR A 539 -16.00 17.82 -20.15
C TYR A 539 -14.80 18.46 -20.85
N ARG A 540 -14.61 19.78 -20.70
CA ARG A 540 -13.47 20.53 -21.26
C ARG A 540 -12.11 20.03 -20.78
N LEU A 541 -12.03 19.53 -19.54
CA LEU A 541 -10.82 18.94 -18.94
C LEU A 541 -10.64 17.44 -19.26
N GLY A 542 -11.55 16.82 -20.00
CA GLY A 542 -11.47 15.40 -20.35
C GLY A 542 -11.64 14.44 -19.17
N VAL A 543 -12.29 14.89 -18.09
CA VAL A 543 -12.45 14.14 -16.82
C VAL A 543 -13.90 13.72 -16.53
N SER A 544 -14.82 13.92 -17.49
CA SER A 544 -16.24 13.62 -17.33
C SER A 544 -16.53 12.12 -17.16
N GLY A 545 -15.82 11.26 -17.91
CA GLY A 545 -16.00 9.81 -17.87
C GLY A 545 -15.37 9.11 -16.66
N GLN A 546 -14.49 9.78 -15.93
CA GLN A 546 -13.72 9.17 -14.83
C GLN A 546 -14.45 9.28 -13.49
N THR A 547 -14.42 8.20 -12.72
CA THR A 547 -14.79 8.16 -11.30
C THR A 547 -13.62 8.69 -10.48
N LEU A 548 -13.88 9.59 -9.53
CA LEU A 548 -12.83 10.18 -8.67
C LEU A 548 -11.69 10.84 -9.48
N ALA A 549 -12.05 11.45 -10.60
CA ALA A 549 -11.12 12.02 -11.57
C ALA A 549 -10.19 13.06 -10.94
N THR A 550 -8.99 13.22 -11.50
CA THR A 550 -8.00 14.17 -10.98
C THR A 550 -7.58 15.20 -12.01
N VAL A 551 -7.18 16.38 -11.51
CA VAL A 551 -6.63 17.47 -12.30
C VAL A 551 -5.36 17.97 -11.65
N ARG A 552 -4.50 18.59 -12.45
CA ARG A 552 -3.30 19.27 -11.95
C ARG A 552 -3.51 20.78 -11.99
N ALA A 553 -3.42 21.44 -10.85
CA ALA A 553 -3.60 22.88 -10.71
C ALA A 553 -2.27 23.62 -10.58
N ARG A 554 -2.19 24.83 -11.15
CA ARG A 554 -1.07 25.77 -10.97
C ARG A 554 -1.53 27.23 -10.99
N PRO A 555 -0.75 28.19 -10.47
CA PRO A 555 -1.13 29.60 -10.51
C PRO A 555 -1.23 30.20 -11.92
N GLY A 556 -2.23 31.04 -12.16
CA GLY A 556 -2.43 31.86 -13.37
C GLY A 556 -1.53 33.10 -13.42
N ARG A 557 -0.21 32.89 -13.51
CA ARG A 557 0.80 33.95 -13.29
C ARG A 557 0.75 35.15 -14.24
N LEU A 558 0.39 34.96 -15.50
CA LEU A 558 0.30 36.05 -16.48
C LEU A 558 -0.78 37.07 -16.09
N HIS A 559 -1.98 36.58 -15.76
CA HIS A 559 -3.09 37.44 -15.33
C HIS A 559 -2.72 38.23 -14.06
N ARG A 560 -2.05 37.58 -13.10
CA ARG A 560 -1.57 38.25 -11.89
C ARG A 560 -0.50 39.31 -12.17
N PHE A 561 0.44 39.01 -13.07
CA PHE A 561 1.46 39.98 -13.48
C PHE A 561 0.82 41.27 -14.00
N TYR A 562 -0.22 41.16 -14.84
CA TYR A 562 -0.94 42.33 -15.34
C TYR A 562 -1.67 43.10 -14.24
N ILE A 563 -2.26 42.42 -13.27
CA ILE A 563 -2.93 43.06 -12.13
C ILE A 563 -1.92 43.83 -11.26
N GLU A 564 -0.82 43.19 -10.84
CA GLU A 564 0.21 43.86 -10.02
C GLU A 564 0.89 45.00 -10.78
N LEU A 565 1.17 44.83 -12.08
CA LEU A 565 1.73 45.89 -12.92
C LEU A 565 0.79 47.09 -12.99
N ARG A 566 -0.52 46.87 -13.10
CA ARG A 566 -1.52 47.94 -13.16
C ARG A 566 -1.54 48.76 -11.87
N GLU A 567 -1.55 48.09 -10.72
CA GLU A 567 -1.52 48.76 -9.40
C GLU A 567 -0.27 49.61 -9.23
N ILE A 568 0.89 49.05 -9.58
CA ILE A 568 2.17 49.73 -9.41
C ILE A 568 2.34 50.84 -10.44
N LEU A 569 1.83 50.69 -11.66
CA LEU A 569 1.83 51.76 -12.66
C LEU A 569 0.95 52.92 -12.22
N LEU A 570 -0.16 52.67 -11.52
CA LEU A 570 -1.01 53.73 -10.96
C LEU A 570 -0.29 54.49 -9.83
N VAL A 571 0.36 53.79 -8.91
CA VAL A 571 1.19 54.42 -7.86
C VAL A 571 2.37 55.18 -8.46
N LEU A 572 3.03 54.59 -9.47
CA LEU A 572 4.13 55.19 -10.20
C LEU A 572 3.66 56.46 -10.92
N ALA A 573 2.50 56.46 -11.57
CA ALA A 573 1.95 57.63 -12.25
C ALA A 573 1.70 58.79 -11.27
N VAL A 574 1.15 58.50 -10.08
CA VAL A 574 0.94 59.52 -9.03
C VAL A 574 2.27 60.07 -8.52
N ALA A 575 3.24 59.20 -8.26
CA ALA A 575 4.57 59.61 -7.79
C ALA A 575 5.35 60.41 -8.85
N LEU A 576 5.26 60.01 -10.13
CA LEU A 576 5.85 60.74 -11.26
C LEU A 576 5.22 62.13 -11.41
N LEU A 577 3.89 62.26 -11.27
CA LEU A 577 3.22 63.56 -11.29
C LEU A 577 3.75 64.45 -10.17
N GLY A 578 3.91 63.91 -8.96
CA GLY A 578 4.52 64.62 -7.83
C GLY A 578 5.93 65.13 -8.16
N VAL A 579 6.80 64.27 -8.70
CA VAL A 579 8.17 64.64 -9.08
C VAL A 579 8.19 65.74 -10.15
N VAL A 580 7.34 65.63 -11.18
CA VAL A 580 7.27 66.61 -12.27
C VAL A 580 6.72 67.96 -11.81
N THR A 581 5.77 67.98 -10.86
CA THR A 581 5.17 69.22 -10.36
C THR A 581 6.04 69.96 -9.33
N VAL A 582 6.90 69.26 -8.60
CA VAL A 582 7.66 69.83 -7.47
C VAL A 582 9.11 70.18 -7.85
N ILE A 583 9.70 69.48 -8.81
CA ILE A 583 11.14 69.59 -9.12
C ILE A 583 11.33 70.22 -10.50
N ASN A 584 11.91 71.42 -10.53
CA ASN A 584 12.13 72.20 -11.75
C ASN A 584 13.53 72.00 -12.37
N ASP A 585 14.41 71.22 -11.72
CA ASP A 585 15.78 70.95 -12.20
C ASP A 585 15.80 69.67 -13.05
N ALA A 586 16.02 69.82 -14.36
CA ALA A 586 15.87 68.75 -15.35
C ALA A 586 16.76 67.51 -15.11
N PRO A 587 18.08 67.60 -14.86
CA PRO A 587 18.89 66.43 -14.54
C PRO A 587 18.46 65.72 -13.26
N ILE A 588 18.07 66.46 -12.22
CA ILE A 588 17.60 65.86 -10.96
C ILE A 588 16.25 65.17 -11.17
N GLN A 589 15.35 65.80 -11.92
CA GLN A 589 14.05 65.25 -12.27
C GLN A 589 14.17 63.94 -13.05
N ILE A 590 15.04 63.89 -14.08
CA ILE A 590 15.29 62.68 -14.87
C ILE A 590 15.87 61.57 -13.99
N ALA A 591 16.85 61.88 -13.13
CA ALA A 591 17.45 60.90 -12.23
C ALA A 591 16.42 60.30 -11.26
N LEU A 592 15.51 61.12 -10.72
CA LEU A 592 14.45 60.65 -9.81
C LEU A 592 13.40 59.82 -10.54
N ILE A 593 13.00 60.19 -11.75
CA ILE A 593 12.07 59.41 -12.58
C ILE A 593 12.66 58.02 -12.87
N VAL A 594 13.91 57.96 -13.31
CA VAL A 594 14.60 56.68 -13.60
C VAL A 594 14.73 55.84 -12.33
N GLY A 595 15.14 56.47 -11.21
CA GLY A 595 15.25 55.79 -9.91
C GLY A 595 13.92 55.22 -9.42
N LEU A 596 12.83 55.97 -9.57
CA LEU A 596 11.48 55.56 -9.18
C LEU A 596 10.99 54.38 -10.03
N VAL A 597 11.17 54.43 -11.35
CA VAL A 597 10.82 53.33 -12.26
C VAL A 597 11.61 52.07 -11.92
N LEU A 598 12.92 52.19 -11.69
CA LEU A 598 13.78 51.05 -11.31
C LEU A 598 13.36 50.45 -9.95
N LEU A 599 13.10 51.30 -8.95
CA LEU A 599 12.66 50.85 -7.63
C LEU A 599 11.30 50.14 -7.69
N SER A 600 10.34 50.72 -8.41
CA SER A 600 9.03 50.11 -8.64
C SER A 600 9.17 48.76 -9.34
N MET A 601 10.01 48.66 -10.37
CA MET A 601 10.24 47.41 -11.08
C MET A 601 10.87 46.34 -10.17
N VAL A 602 11.85 46.71 -9.33
CA VAL A 602 12.44 45.80 -8.33
C VAL A 602 11.41 45.36 -7.29
N LEU A 603 10.52 46.24 -6.85
CA LEU A 603 9.44 45.91 -5.91
C LEU A 603 8.42 44.93 -6.51
N VAL A 604 7.96 45.15 -7.75
CA VAL A 604 7.09 44.20 -8.48
C VAL A 604 7.76 42.82 -8.48
N PHE A 605 9.00 42.75 -8.96
CA PHE A 605 9.71 41.48 -9.11
C PHE A 605 9.97 40.79 -7.77
N GLY A 606 10.39 41.55 -6.74
CA GLY A 606 10.60 41.04 -5.40
C GLY A 606 9.33 40.48 -4.78
N ARG A 607 8.21 41.21 -4.90
CA ARG A 607 6.90 40.80 -4.36
C ARG A 607 6.35 39.57 -5.07
N MET A 608 6.34 39.56 -6.40
CA MET A 608 5.90 38.41 -7.19
C MET A 608 6.73 37.17 -6.93
N ARG A 609 8.06 37.30 -6.92
CA ARG A 609 8.95 36.16 -6.68
C ARG A 609 8.78 35.63 -5.26
N ARG A 610 8.65 36.49 -4.24
CA ARG A 610 8.44 36.07 -2.85
C ARG A 610 7.11 35.33 -2.66
N ARG A 611 6.04 35.76 -3.34
CA ARG A 611 4.71 35.13 -3.25
C ARG A 611 4.60 33.82 -4.04
N LEU A 612 5.17 33.77 -5.25
CA LEU A 612 5.01 32.63 -6.17
C LEU A 612 6.12 31.57 -6.05
N SER A 613 7.25 31.90 -5.43
CA SER A 613 8.30 30.95 -5.08
C SER A 613 8.18 30.62 -3.59
N HIS A 614 7.29 29.69 -3.26
CA HIS A 614 7.28 29.05 -1.95
C HIS A 614 8.55 28.18 -1.81
N ARG A 615 9.70 28.80 -1.54
CA ARG A 615 10.87 28.10 -1.05
C ARG A 615 10.75 28.06 0.47
N ALA A 616 10.47 26.88 1.01
CA ALA A 616 10.85 26.62 2.38
C ALA A 616 12.37 26.85 2.47
N ASN A 617 12.78 27.91 3.16
CA ASN A 617 14.17 28.11 3.53
C ASN A 617 14.50 26.97 4.50
N THR A 618 15.01 25.85 3.98
CA THR A 618 15.70 24.85 4.80
C THR A 618 16.98 25.51 5.33
N ARG A 619 16.84 26.26 6.42
CA ARG A 619 17.97 26.59 7.28
C ARG A 619 18.53 25.27 7.77
N ASN A 620 19.77 24.99 7.40
CA ASN A 620 20.57 23.86 7.88
C ASN A 620 20.37 23.62 9.38
N LEU A 621 19.58 22.61 9.74
CA LEU A 621 19.51 22.03 11.09
C LEU A 621 20.75 21.17 11.41
N GLY A 622 21.89 21.47 10.78
CA GLY A 622 23.15 20.73 10.93
C GLY A 622 24.14 21.30 11.94
N LYS A 623 23.79 22.33 12.73
CA LYS A 623 24.73 22.98 13.67
C LYS A 623 24.26 23.08 15.13
N ALA A 624 23.17 22.44 15.52
CA ALA A 624 22.68 22.46 16.92
C ALA A 624 22.65 21.07 17.58
N ARG A 625 23.63 20.21 17.28
CA ARG A 625 23.98 19.02 18.09
C ARG A 625 25.48 18.99 18.34
N ARG A 626 25.95 19.97 19.10
CA ARG A 626 27.17 19.92 19.91
C ARG A 626 26.96 20.86 21.09
N ARG A 627 26.24 20.36 22.09
CA ARG A 627 26.46 20.58 23.52
C ARG A 627 25.63 19.58 24.29
#